data_AF-A0A4V4L994-F1
#
_entry.id   AF-A0A4V4L994-F1
#
_cell.length_a   1.000
_cell.length_b   1.000
_cell.length_c   1.000
_cell.angle_alpha   90.00
_cell.angle_beta   90.00
_cell.angle_gamma   90.00
#
_symmetry.space_group_name_H-M   'P 1'
#
loop_
_entity.id
_entity.type
_entity.pdbx_description
1 polymer ?
#
loop_
_entity_poly.entity_id
_entity_poly.type
_entity_poly.pdbx_seq_one_letter_code
_entity_poly.pdbx_strand_id
1 'polypeptide(L)'
;MDISPEVTQRDEYKIFSSHIAHSDSTETTLEQFSKYTNSSLSNDKLETHLRETWNSILHIASQKPHSSEQQDSLVKLLQALVTQADPLNDSNGKAVEIDGSKVWQDLPLFGQQVRECWNFPDDQEVDEKTRDAWINVNAFIARLTATAVNEHGGERQEYGALDFSLYGIWSLRSALEEELSNLPGKTTIDASVGAAAVWILYAGPAIKGLSESEKSFSGKVAKPGFNCKDKEWRGYTKDRWQLWTENLAQTEDMVQDGGIKELVKKAVETMKS
;
A
#
# COMPACT_ATOMS: atom_id res chain seq x y z
N MET A 1 12.85 2.92 -3.13
CA MET A 1 11.79 2.52 -4.08
C MET A 1 12.36 2.65 -5.48
N ASP A 2 12.73 1.53 -6.08
CA ASP A 2 13.32 1.51 -7.43
C ASP A 2 12.21 1.32 -8.46
N ILE A 3 11.48 2.40 -8.75
CA ILE A 3 10.55 2.41 -9.88
C ILE A 3 11.22 3.15 -11.03
N SER A 4 11.57 2.39 -12.08
CA SER A 4 12.26 2.92 -13.26
C SER A 4 11.52 4.14 -13.84
N PRO A 5 12.21 5.25 -14.14
CA PRO A 5 11.63 6.40 -14.84
C PRO A 5 10.99 6.04 -16.19
N GLU A 6 11.44 4.93 -16.81
CA GLU A 6 10.89 4.41 -18.06
C GLU A 6 9.43 3.96 -17.93
N VAL A 7 8.94 3.72 -16.71
CA VAL A 7 7.53 3.39 -16.47
C VAL A 7 6.59 4.45 -17.04
N THR A 8 7.02 5.71 -17.06
CA THR A 8 6.21 6.83 -17.57
C THR A 8 5.97 6.79 -19.08
N GLN A 9 6.77 6.01 -19.81
CA GLN A 9 6.65 5.84 -21.26
C GLN A 9 5.70 4.71 -21.65
N ARG A 10 5.31 3.86 -20.68
CA ARG A 10 4.43 2.72 -20.87
C ARG A 10 2.99 3.16 -21.11
N ASP A 11 2.24 2.37 -21.88
CA ASP A 11 0.88 2.74 -22.25
C ASP A 11 -0.09 2.52 -21.08
N GLU A 12 0.17 1.52 -20.23
CA GLU A 12 -0.50 1.31 -18.94
C GLU A 12 -0.43 2.58 -18.09
N TYR A 13 0.78 3.14 -17.94
CA TYR A 13 0.98 4.38 -17.21
C TYR A 13 0.20 5.54 -17.80
N LYS A 14 0.19 5.69 -19.13
CA LYS A 14 -0.57 6.77 -19.80
C LYS A 14 -2.07 6.62 -19.60
N ILE A 15 -2.61 5.41 -19.72
CA ILE A 15 -4.04 5.11 -19.50
C ILE A 15 -4.44 5.50 -18.07
N PHE A 16 -3.71 4.99 -17.08
CA PHE A 16 -4.02 5.30 -15.67
C PHE A 16 -3.76 6.75 -15.30
N SER A 17 -2.70 7.37 -15.84
CA SER A 17 -2.44 8.79 -15.61
C SER A 17 -3.53 9.69 -16.21
N SER A 18 -4.10 9.32 -17.37
CA SER A 18 -5.24 10.05 -17.94
C SER A 18 -6.46 9.99 -17.04
N HIS A 19 -6.80 8.80 -16.52
CA HIS A 19 -7.91 8.61 -15.58
C HIS A 19 -7.79 9.56 -14.38
N ILE A 20 -6.58 9.63 -13.81
CA ILE A 20 -6.29 10.46 -12.65
C ILE A 20 -6.27 11.97 -12.96
N ALA A 21 -5.96 12.36 -14.20
CA ALA A 21 -5.86 13.76 -14.60
C ALA A 21 -7.21 14.35 -15.07
N HIS A 22 -8.03 13.58 -15.79
CA HIS A 22 -9.19 14.10 -16.51
C HIS A 22 -10.54 13.70 -15.91
N SER A 23 -10.54 12.97 -14.78
CA SER A 23 -11.76 12.41 -14.17
C SER A 23 -12.56 11.54 -15.15
N ASP A 24 -11.86 10.83 -16.03
CA ASP A 24 -12.51 9.81 -16.86
C ASP A 24 -13.23 8.82 -15.94
N SER A 25 -14.40 8.33 -16.35
CA SER A 25 -15.09 7.34 -15.52
C SER A 25 -14.23 6.09 -15.39
N THR A 26 -14.28 5.46 -14.21
CA THR A 26 -13.56 4.21 -13.96
C THR A 26 -13.92 3.14 -14.99
N GLU A 27 -15.19 3.07 -15.41
CA GLU A 27 -15.68 2.19 -16.47
C GLU A 27 -14.94 2.41 -17.80
N THR A 28 -14.88 3.65 -18.29
CA THR A 28 -14.17 3.97 -19.54
C THR A 28 -12.68 3.62 -19.46
N THR A 29 -12.05 3.85 -18.30
CA THR A 29 -10.65 3.47 -18.09
C THR A 29 -10.46 1.96 -18.14
N LEU A 30 -11.35 1.18 -17.51
CA LEU A 30 -11.30 -0.28 -17.55
C LEU A 30 -11.50 -0.83 -18.98
N GLU A 31 -12.42 -0.26 -19.76
CA GLU A 31 -12.61 -0.63 -21.17
C GLU A 31 -11.36 -0.37 -22.00
N GLN A 32 -10.75 0.81 -21.85
CA GLN A 32 -9.52 1.18 -22.55
C GLN A 32 -8.36 0.26 -22.15
N PHE A 33 -8.19 0.01 -20.85
CA PHE A 33 -7.15 -0.88 -20.33
C PHE A 33 -7.35 -2.33 -20.79
N SER A 34 -8.59 -2.83 -20.79
CA SER A 34 -8.93 -4.17 -21.25
C SER A 34 -8.65 -4.32 -22.75
N LYS A 35 -9.02 -3.33 -23.56
CA LYS A 35 -8.72 -3.32 -25.00
C LYS A 35 -7.21 -3.32 -25.25
N TYR A 36 -6.46 -2.48 -24.54
CA TYR A 36 -5.01 -2.44 -24.62
C TYR A 36 -4.40 -3.81 -24.29
N THR A 37 -4.78 -4.37 -23.14
CA THR A 37 -4.30 -5.67 -22.68
C THR A 37 -4.59 -6.77 -23.69
N ASN A 38 -5.82 -6.86 -24.21
CA ASN A 38 -6.19 -7.85 -25.23
C ASN A 38 -5.41 -7.71 -26.55
N SER A 39 -5.03 -6.49 -26.93
CA SER A 39 -4.26 -6.24 -28.15
C SER A 39 -2.76 -6.48 -28.00
N SER A 40 -2.24 -6.36 -26.78
CA SER A 40 -0.81 -6.43 -26.48
C SER A 40 -0.36 -7.82 -26.02
N LEU A 41 -1.30 -8.70 -25.64
CA LEU A 41 -0.99 -10.00 -25.06
C LEU A 41 -0.67 -11.07 -26.12
N SER A 42 0.58 -11.54 -26.06
CA SER A 42 0.92 -12.93 -26.38
C SER A 42 1.15 -13.65 -25.04
N ASN A 43 0.78 -14.92 -24.91
CA ASN A 43 0.86 -15.66 -23.64
C ASN A 43 2.26 -15.57 -23.00
N ASP A 44 3.33 -15.54 -23.81
CA ASP A 44 4.72 -15.47 -23.35
C ASP A 44 5.13 -14.12 -22.73
N LYS A 45 4.25 -13.09 -22.78
CA LYS A 45 4.51 -11.74 -22.27
C LYS A 45 3.53 -11.27 -21.20
N LEU A 46 2.59 -12.12 -20.78
CA LEU A 46 1.55 -11.74 -19.81
C LEU A 46 2.14 -11.31 -18.47
N GLU A 47 3.09 -12.08 -17.93
CA GLU A 47 3.73 -11.72 -16.66
C GLU A 47 4.45 -10.37 -16.73
N THR A 48 5.20 -10.11 -17.82
CA THR A 48 5.86 -8.83 -18.05
C THR A 48 4.85 -7.68 -18.10
N HIS A 49 3.77 -7.84 -18.87
CA HIS A 49 2.67 -6.87 -18.96
C HIS A 49 2.05 -6.56 -17.60
N LEU A 50 1.79 -7.59 -16.77
CA LEU A 50 1.23 -7.38 -15.43
C LEU A 50 2.21 -6.67 -14.49
N ARG A 51 3.50 -7.04 -14.51
CA ARG A 51 4.51 -6.32 -13.74
C ARG A 51 4.59 -4.84 -14.16
N GLU A 52 4.52 -4.55 -15.46
CA GLU A 52 4.50 -3.18 -16.00
C GLU A 52 3.22 -2.42 -15.59
N THR A 53 2.06 -3.08 -15.62
CA THR A 53 0.78 -2.56 -15.12
C THR A 53 0.87 -2.16 -13.65
N TRP A 54 1.33 -3.07 -12.79
CA TRP A 54 1.45 -2.87 -11.35
C TRP A 54 2.46 -1.78 -11.01
N ASN A 55 3.61 -1.76 -11.69
CA ASN A 55 4.60 -0.71 -11.51
C ASN A 55 4.08 0.66 -11.95
N SER A 56 3.25 0.72 -12.99
CA SER A 56 2.60 1.97 -13.42
C SER A 56 1.68 2.53 -12.34
N ILE A 57 0.82 1.70 -11.74
CA ILE A 57 -0.07 2.09 -10.64
C ILE A 57 0.73 2.56 -9.42
N LEU A 58 1.73 1.78 -9.00
CA LEU A 58 2.57 2.12 -7.84
C LEU A 58 3.39 3.40 -8.09
N HIS A 59 3.86 3.62 -9.33
CA HIS A 59 4.53 4.86 -9.69
C HIS A 59 3.58 6.04 -9.53
N ILE A 60 2.38 5.96 -10.11
CA ILE A 60 1.38 7.03 -10.00
C ILE A 60 1.09 7.32 -8.53
N ALA A 61 0.82 6.29 -7.73
CA ALA A 61 0.59 6.42 -6.29
C ALA A 61 1.73 7.15 -5.58
N SER A 62 2.99 6.85 -5.91
CA SER A 62 4.17 7.50 -5.30
C SER A 62 4.27 8.99 -5.62
N GLN A 63 3.78 9.41 -6.80
CA GLN A 63 3.87 10.80 -7.25
C GLN A 63 2.69 11.66 -6.78
N LYS A 64 1.66 11.07 -6.15
CA LYS A 64 0.50 11.81 -5.65
C LYS A 64 0.60 12.04 -4.15
N PRO A 65 0.52 13.29 -3.66
CA PRO A 65 0.50 13.55 -2.22
C PRO A 65 -0.52 12.68 -1.51
N HIS A 66 -0.17 12.17 -0.32
CA HIS A 66 -1.01 11.26 0.44
C HIS A 66 -2.42 11.79 0.73
N SER A 67 -2.61 13.11 0.72
CA SER A 67 -3.86 13.83 0.96
C SER A 67 -4.65 14.16 -0.30
N SER A 68 -4.11 13.87 -1.49
CA SER A 68 -4.76 14.14 -2.77
C SER A 68 -5.93 13.19 -2.99
N GLU A 69 -7.07 13.70 -3.47
CA GLU A 69 -8.21 12.89 -3.91
C GLU A 69 -7.84 11.94 -5.07
N GLN A 70 -6.75 12.23 -5.79
CA GLN A 70 -6.21 11.33 -6.81
C GLN A 70 -5.76 9.97 -6.24
N GLN A 71 -5.39 9.90 -4.95
CA GLN A 71 -5.15 8.64 -4.26
C GLN A 71 -6.43 7.81 -4.19
N ASP A 72 -7.56 8.44 -3.85
CA ASP A 72 -8.85 7.76 -3.74
C ASP A 72 -9.38 7.32 -5.11
N SER A 73 -9.15 8.12 -6.17
CA SER A 73 -9.47 7.72 -7.54
C SER A 73 -8.69 6.48 -7.98
N LEU A 74 -7.40 6.38 -7.64
CA LEU A 74 -6.59 5.21 -7.95
C LEU A 74 -7.06 3.96 -7.17
N VAL A 75 -7.47 4.14 -5.91
CA VAL A 75 -8.07 3.07 -5.10
C VAL A 75 -9.37 2.56 -5.74
N LYS A 76 -10.26 3.47 -6.14
CA LYS A 76 -11.52 3.13 -6.83
C LYS A 76 -11.29 2.38 -8.14
N LEU A 77 -10.24 2.75 -8.88
CA LEU A 77 -9.86 2.04 -10.10
C LEU A 77 -9.47 0.58 -9.80
N LEU A 78 -8.66 0.31 -8.77
CA LEU A 78 -8.32 -1.07 -8.39
C LEU A 78 -9.53 -1.84 -7.83
N GLN A 79 -10.39 -1.19 -7.06
CA GLN A 79 -11.65 -1.79 -6.60
C GLN A 79 -12.50 -2.25 -7.79
N ALA A 80 -12.67 -1.39 -8.78
CA ALA A 80 -13.44 -1.72 -9.98
C ALA A 80 -12.72 -2.78 -10.84
N LEU A 81 -11.38 -2.77 -10.92
CA LEU A 81 -10.65 -3.83 -11.60
C LEU A 81 -10.93 -5.21 -10.98
N VAL A 82 -10.93 -5.30 -9.64
CA VAL A 82 -11.19 -6.55 -8.92
C VAL A 82 -12.66 -6.99 -9.02
N THR A 83 -13.61 -6.05 -9.01
CA THR A 83 -15.05 -6.37 -8.87
C THR A 83 -15.87 -6.26 -10.15
N GLN A 84 -15.43 -5.49 -11.14
CA GLN A 84 -16.23 -5.12 -12.32
C GLN A 84 -15.57 -5.48 -13.65
N ALA A 85 -14.23 -5.65 -13.70
CA ALA A 85 -13.57 -5.98 -14.95
C ALA A 85 -13.91 -7.40 -15.40
N ASP A 86 -14.23 -7.54 -16.69
CA ASP A 86 -14.43 -8.84 -17.32
C ASP A 86 -13.16 -9.69 -17.20
N PRO A 87 -13.28 -11.01 -16.94
CA PRO A 87 -12.12 -11.90 -16.92
C PRO A 87 -11.30 -11.78 -18.21
N LEU A 88 -9.99 -11.67 -18.06
CA LEU A 88 -9.09 -11.81 -19.21
C LEU A 88 -9.23 -13.23 -19.75
N ASN A 89 -9.65 -13.37 -21.01
CA ASN A 89 -9.87 -14.68 -21.63
C ASN A 89 -8.85 -14.93 -22.76
N ASP A 90 -8.42 -16.18 -22.90
CA ASP A 90 -7.59 -16.61 -24.02
C ASP A 90 -8.39 -16.72 -25.34
N SER A 91 -7.73 -17.12 -26.42
CA SER A 91 -8.36 -17.29 -27.74
C SER A 91 -9.46 -18.35 -27.78
N ASN A 92 -9.55 -19.22 -26.77
CA ASN A 92 -10.59 -20.24 -26.62
C ASN A 92 -11.72 -19.79 -25.67
N GLY A 93 -11.68 -18.57 -25.16
CA GLY A 93 -12.65 -18.04 -24.21
C GLY A 93 -12.46 -18.55 -22.78
N LYS A 94 -11.31 -19.14 -22.46
CA LYS A 94 -10.99 -19.60 -21.10
C LYS A 94 -10.34 -18.46 -20.31
N ALA A 95 -10.76 -18.27 -19.06
CA ALA A 95 -10.12 -17.32 -18.15
C ALA A 95 -8.61 -17.61 -18.02
N VAL A 96 -7.82 -16.57 -18.21
CA VAL A 96 -6.38 -16.58 -18.04
C VAL A 96 -6.06 -16.47 -16.55
N GLU A 97 -5.15 -17.32 -16.11
CA GLU A 97 -4.71 -17.42 -14.72
C GLU A 97 -3.18 -17.46 -14.65
N ILE A 98 -2.63 -16.93 -13.57
CA ILE A 98 -1.22 -17.08 -13.19
C ILE A 98 -1.19 -17.80 -11.85
N ASP A 99 -0.54 -18.95 -11.79
CA ASP A 99 -0.46 -19.79 -10.58
C ASP A 99 -1.84 -20.06 -9.94
N GLY A 100 -2.87 -20.23 -10.76
CA GLY A 100 -4.26 -20.47 -10.32
C GLY A 100 -5.01 -19.23 -9.84
N SER A 101 -4.44 -18.04 -10.01
CA SER A 101 -5.05 -16.75 -9.67
C SER A 101 -5.56 -16.04 -10.93
N LYS A 102 -6.81 -15.59 -10.93
CA LYS A 102 -7.41 -14.84 -12.03
C LYS A 102 -6.81 -13.44 -12.12
N VAL A 103 -6.46 -13.05 -13.35
CA VAL A 103 -5.61 -11.88 -13.61
C VAL A 103 -6.15 -10.56 -13.03
N TRP A 104 -7.47 -10.32 -13.02
CA TRP A 104 -8.04 -9.08 -12.46
C TRP A 104 -8.61 -9.24 -11.06
N GLN A 105 -9.27 -10.35 -10.78
CA GLN A 105 -9.95 -10.58 -9.50
C GLN A 105 -8.95 -10.87 -8.36
N ASP A 106 -7.84 -11.55 -8.67
CA ASP A 106 -6.87 -11.99 -7.66
C ASP A 106 -5.55 -11.20 -7.72
N LEU A 107 -5.41 -10.28 -8.70
CA LEU A 107 -4.24 -9.42 -8.91
C LEU A 107 -2.88 -10.15 -8.77
N PRO A 108 -2.64 -11.25 -9.53
CA PRO A 108 -1.39 -11.98 -9.45
C PRO A 108 -0.19 -11.06 -9.67
N LEU A 109 0.88 -11.32 -8.93
CA LEU A 109 2.14 -10.54 -8.93
C LEU A 109 2.04 -9.13 -8.33
N PHE A 110 0.84 -8.58 -8.08
CA PHE A 110 0.70 -7.23 -7.53
C PHE A 110 1.36 -7.13 -6.15
N GLY A 111 1.09 -8.09 -5.26
CA GLY A 111 1.74 -8.13 -3.95
C GLY A 111 3.27 -8.27 -4.00
N GLN A 112 3.81 -8.91 -5.04
CA GLN A 112 5.27 -8.93 -5.26
C GLN A 112 5.78 -7.52 -5.62
N GLN A 113 5.09 -6.77 -6.49
CA GLN A 113 5.49 -5.40 -6.81
C GLN A 113 5.33 -4.44 -5.62
N VAL A 114 4.28 -4.63 -4.79
CA VAL A 114 4.15 -3.90 -3.52
C VAL A 114 5.31 -4.24 -2.57
N ARG A 115 5.76 -5.51 -2.54
CA ARG A 115 6.93 -5.91 -1.75
C ARG A 115 8.21 -5.20 -2.17
N GLU A 116 8.41 -4.98 -3.46
CA GLU A 116 9.57 -4.21 -3.95
C GLU A 116 9.55 -2.77 -3.46
N CYS A 117 8.36 -2.17 -3.31
CA CYS A 117 8.22 -0.83 -2.73
C CYS A 117 8.71 -0.76 -1.27
N TRP A 118 8.55 -1.84 -0.49
CA TRP A 118 8.97 -1.95 0.91
C TRP A 118 10.48 -2.17 1.11
N ASN A 119 11.28 -2.14 0.03
CA ASN A 119 12.73 -2.00 0.09
C ASN A 119 13.10 -0.50 0.19
N PHE A 120 12.65 0.15 1.28
CA PHE A 120 13.00 1.54 1.55
C PHE A 120 14.47 1.64 2.00
N PRO A 121 15.28 2.57 1.45
CA PRO A 121 16.68 2.70 1.83
C PRO A 121 16.80 3.19 3.28
N ASP A 122 17.36 2.34 4.14
CA ASP A 122 17.58 2.59 5.56
C ASP A 122 19.07 2.64 5.93
N ASP A 123 19.95 2.51 4.94
CA ASP A 123 21.42 2.53 5.09
C ASP A 123 22.03 3.94 4.96
N GLN A 124 21.31 4.86 4.32
CA GLN A 124 21.73 6.25 4.12
C GLN A 124 20.54 7.22 4.23
N GLU A 125 20.84 8.50 4.52
CA GLU A 125 19.81 9.54 4.58
C GLU A 125 19.17 9.72 3.21
N VAL A 126 17.84 9.78 3.17
CA VAL A 126 17.08 10.00 1.93
C VAL A 126 16.82 11.49 1.68
N ASP A 127 16.54 11.85 0.44
CA ASP A 127 16.02 13.18 0.10
C ASP A 127 14.50 13.30 0.37
N GLU A 128 14.00 14.53 0.39
CA GLU A 128 12.57 14.82 0.63
C GLU A 128 11.67 14.16 -0.42
N LYS A 129 12.13 14.07 -1.67
CA LYS A 129 11.37 13.42 -2.76
C LYS A 129 11.16 11.93 -2.50
N THR A 130 12.20 11.24 -2.06
CA THR A 130 12.15 9.80 -1.73
C THR A 130 11.31 9.55 -0.49
N ARG A 131 11.44 10.42 0.54
CA ARG A 131 10.56 10.43 1.71
C ARG A 131 9.09 10.57 1.30
N ASP A 132 8.76 11.58 0.51
CA ASP A 132 7.37 11.84 0.13
C ASP A 132 6.80 10.71 -0.72
N ALA A 133 7.58 10.19 -1.68
CA ALA A 133 7.18 9.05 -2.49
C ALA A 133 6.88 7.80 -1.64
N TRP A 134 7.67 7.57 -0.60
CA TRP A 134 7.47 6.47 0.34
C TRP A 134 6.17 6.62 1.15
N ILE A 135 5.92 7.81 1.69
CA ILE A 135 4.70 8.12 2.44
C ILE A 135 3.48 7.97 1.52
N ASN A 136 3.56 8.46 0.28
CA ASN A 136 2.47 8.40 -0.69
C ASN A 136 2.08 6.97 -1.06
N VAL A 137 3.05 6.08 -1.30
CA VAL A 137 2.73 4.66 -1.57
C VAL A 137 2.17 3.96 -0.34
N ASN A 138 2.69 4.24 0.87
CA ASN A 138 2.08 3.70 2.09
C ASN A 138 0.63 4.15 2.24
N ALA A 139 0.33 5.40 1.93
CA ALA A 139 -1.01 5.96 1.99
C ALA A 139 -1.97 5.30 0.99
N PHE A 140 -1.49 4.96 -0.20
CA PHE A 140 -2.25 4.21 -1.20
C PHE A 140 -2.58 2.79 -0.72
N ILE A 141 -1.56 2.05 -0.29
CA ILE A 141 -1.70 0.65 0.16
C ILE A 141 -2.54 0.56 1.45
N ALA A 142 -2.46 1.55 2.33
CA ALA A 142 -3.32 1.65 3.51
C ALA A 142 -4.81 1.74 3.12
N ARG A 143 -5.15 2.57 2.12
CA ARG A 143 -6.53 2.68 1.63
C ARG A 143 -7.05 1.42 0.95
N LEU A 144 -6.20 0.72 0.19
CA LEU A 144 -6.53 -0.61 -0.34
C LEU A 144 -6.86 -1.58 0.79
N THR A 145 -6.05 -1.60 1.84
CA THR A 145 -6.28 -2.46 3.02
C THR A 145 -7.58 -2.09 3.76
N ALA A 146 -7.87 -0.79 3.91
CA ALA A 146 -9.11 -0.31 4.53
C ALA A 146 -10.37 -0.67 3.71
N THR A 147 -10.19 -0.91 2.41
CA THR A 147 -11.25 -1.46 1.56
C THR A 147 -11.44 -2.96 1.81
N ALA A 148 -10.34 -3.70 1.92
CA ALA A 148 -10.35 -5.16 2.08
C ALA A 148 -10.74 -5.62 3.49
N VAL A 149 -10.53 -4.79 4.51
CA VAL A 149 -10.73 -5.14 5.92
C VAL A 149 -11.74 -4.20 6.57
N ASN A 150 -12.78 -4.75 7.17
CA ASN A 150 -13.77 -3.97 7.91
C ASN A 150 -13.26 -3.55 9.31
N GLU A 151 -13.99 -2.64 9.96
CA GLU A 151 -13.64 -2.10 11.28
C GLU A 151 -13.65 -3.13 12.43
N HIS A 152 -14.18 -4.33 12.20
CA HIS A 152 -14.14 -5.44 13.14
C HIS A 152 -12.99 -6.43 12.84
N GLY A 153 -12.11 -6.10 11.90
CA GLY A 153 -10.99 -6.95 11.49
C GLY A 153 -11.37 -8.11 10.57
N GLY A 154 -12.61 -8.14 10.08
CA GLY A 154 -13.06 -9.14 9.11
C GLY A 154 -12.70 -8.76 7.67
N GLU A 155 -12.33 -9.76 6.88
CA GLU A 155 -12.11 -9.61 5.44
C GLU A 155 -13.43 -9.35 4.71
N ARG A 156 -13.41 -8.41 3.76
CA ARG A 156 -14.48 -8.21 2.77
C ARG A 156 -14.14 -9.05 1.55
N GLN A 157 -14.83 -10.19 1.41
CA GLN A 157 -14.50 -11.24 0.43
C GLN A 157 -14.28 -10.73 -0.99
N GLU A 158 -15.07 -9.75 -1.44
CA GLU A 158 -14.98 -9.17 -2.78
C GLU A 158 -13.70 -8.34 -3.02
N TYR A 159 -12.98 -7.98 -1.96
CA TYR A 159 -11.78 -7.15 -1.99
C TYR A 159 -10.57 -7.86 -1.35
N GLY A 160 -10.61 -9.17 -1.16
CA GLY A 160 -9.54 -9.93 -0.48
C GLY A 160 -8.16 -9.72 -1.10
N ALA A 161 -8.08 -9.60 -2.43
CA ALA A 161 -6.84 -9.30 -3.17
C ALA A 161 -6.21 -7.93 -2.84
N LEU A 162 -6.92 -7.07 -2.11
CA LEU A 162 -6.49 -5.73 -1.69
C LEU A 162 -6.04 -5.69 -0.21
N ASP A 163 -6.02 -6.82 0.52
CA ASP A 163 -5.54 -6.87 1.91
C ASP A 163 -4.00 -6.86 1.96
N PHE A 164 -3.44 -5.70 2.32
CA PHE A 164 -2.01 -5.53 2.56
C PHE A 164 -1.69 -5.28 4.05
N SER A 165 -2.54 -5.76 4.97
CA SER A 165 -2.37 -5.53 6.41
C SER A 165 -0.98 -5.93 6.94
N LEU A 166 -0.36 -7.00 6.42
CA LEU A 166 1.01 -7.36 6.78
C LEU A 166 2.02 -6.22 6.56
N TYR A 167 1.84 -5.43 5.51
CA TYR A 167 2.70 -4.29 5.17
C TYR A 167 2.50 -3.12 6.14
N GLY A 168 1.27 -2.94 6.63
CA GLY A 168 0.97 -2.03 7.73
C GLY A 168 1.73 -2.41 9.00
N ILE A 169 1.80 -3.69 9.35
CA ILE A 169 2.66 -4.15 10.47
C ILE A 169 4.11 -3.74 10.25
N TRP A 170 4.64 -3.92 9.04
CA TRP A 170 6.03 -3.59 8.77
C TRP A 170 6.32 -2.10 8.90
N SER A 171 5.45 -1.23 8.37
CA SER A 171 5.61 0.22 8.49
C SER A 171 5.44 0.71 9.92
N LEU A 172 4.45 0.20 10.65
CA LEU A 172 4.25 0.52 12.07
C LEU A 172 5.42 0.03 12.93
N ARG A 173 5.91 -1.19 12.70
CA ARG A 173 7.07 -1.75 13.41
C ARG A 173 8.31 -0.86 13.22
N SER A 174 8.64 -0.50 11.98
CA SER A 174 9.83 0.30 11.69
C SER A 174 9.82 1.69 12.34
N ALA A 175 8.64 2.27 12.58
CA ALA A 175 8.51 3.58 13.19
C ALA A 175 8.30 3.54 14.71
N LEU A 176 7.64 2.49 15.21
CA LEU A 176 7.06 2.47 16.56
C LEU A 176 7.59 1.33 17.43
N GLU A 177 8.39 0.40 16.91
CA GLU A 177 8.99 -0.70 17.67
C GLU A 177 10.52 -0.78 17.50
N GLU A 178 11.11 0.13 16.73
CA GLU A 178 12.55 0.27 16.52
C GLU A 178 13.05 1.56 17.18
N GLU A 179 14.37 1.68 17.30
CA GLU A 179 15.03 2.90 17.79
C GLU A 179 15.26 3.87 16.61
N LEU A 180 14.45 4.93 16.53
CA LEU A 180 14.51 5.90 15.42
C LEU A 180 15.86 6.61 15.33
N SER A 181 16.60 6.74 16.44
CA SER A 181 17.95 7.33 16.41
C SER A 181 18.97 6.49 15.64
N ASN A 182 18.65 5.23 15.30
CA ASN A 182 19.50 4.39 14.47
C ASN A 182 19.29 4.63 12.96
N LEU A 183 18.27 5.38 12.58
CA LEU A 183 18.06 5.74 11.17
C LEU A 183 19.11 6.77 10.72
N PRO A 184 19.56 6.69 9.45
CA PRO A 184 20.73 7.41 8.94
C PRO A 184 20.57 8.94 8.83
N GLY A 185 19.40 9.49 9.13
CA GLY A 185 19.14 10.92 9.02
C GLY A 185 17.73 11.33 9.41
N LYS A 186 17.50 12.64 9.48
CA LYS A 186 16.23 13.22 9.92
C LYS A 186 15.13 13.02 8.89
N THR A 187 15.47 13.14 7.61
CA THR A 187 14.52 12.88 6.52
C THR A 187 14.09 11.41 6.49
N THR A 188 14.97 10.49 6.87
CA THR A 188 14.64 9.06 7.00
C THR A 188 13.73 8.76 8.19
N ILE A 189 13.93 9.46 9.33
CA ILE A 189 13.00 9.41 10.47
C ILE A 189 11.62 9.92 10.04
N ASP A 190 11.57 11.08 9.39
CA ASP A 190 10.34 11.67 8.85
C ASP A 190 9.62 10.69 7.91
N ALA A 191 10.35 9.98 7.05
CA ALA A 191 9.79 8.97 6.15
C ALA A 191 9.17 7.78 6.90
N SER A 192 9.86 7.26 7.92
CA SER A 192 9.38 6.14 8.74
C SER A 192 8.13 6.52 9.52
N VAL A 193 8.17 7.66 10.23
CA VAL A 193 7.03 8.17 11.02
C VAL A 193 5.85 8.54 10.13
N GLY A 194 6.11 9.24 9.01
CA GLY A 194 5.06 9.60 8.05
C GLY A 194 4.36 8.38 7.44
N ALA A 195 5.12 7.32 7.11
CA ALA A 195 4.55 6.06 6.62
C ALA A 195 3.65 5.39 7.66
N ALA A 196 4.09 5.30 8.92
CA ALA A 196 3.25 4.79 10.01
C ALA A 196 1.98 5.64 10.22
N ALA A 197 2.11 6.96 10.18
CA ALA A 197 1.00 7.88 10.38
C ALA A 197 -0.07 7.77 9.26
N VAL A 198 0.31 7.59 7.98
CA VAL A 198 -0.69 7.37 6.91
C VAL A 198 -1.39 6.02 7.01
N TRP A 199 -0.73 4.97 7.52
CA TRP A 199 -1.39 3.69 7.80
C TRP A 199 -2.49 3.85 8.85
N ILE A 200 -2.20 4.56 9.93
CA ILE A 200 -3.19 4.86 10.97
C ILE A 200 -4.28 5.79 10.44
N LEU A 201 -3.93 6.85 9.73
CA LEU A 201 -4.91 7.81 9.23
C LEU A 201 -5.92 7.16 8.28
N TYR A 202 -5.47 6.31 7.36
CA TYR A 202 -6.33 5.77 6.31
C TYR A 202 -6.85 4.36 6.57
N ALA A 203 -6.18 3.57 7.43
CA ALA A 203 -6.59 2.21 7.77
C ALA A 203 -6.75 1.99 9.29
N GLY A 204 -6.73 3.04 10.11
CA GLY A 204 -6.83 2.97 11.57
C GLY A 204 -7.98 2.13 12.10
N PRO A 205 -9.24 2.35 11.65
CA PRO A 205 -10.38 1.52 12.06
C PRO A 205 -10.20 0.04 11.72
N ALA A 206 -9.70 -0.28 10.52
CA ALA A 206 -9.41 -1.65 10.13
C ALA A 206 -8.31 -2.27 11.00
N ILE A 207 -7.20 -1.55 11.24
CA ILE A 207 -6.09 -2.03 12.07
C ILE A 207 -6.51 -2.23 13.53
N LYS A 208 -7.35 -1.34 14.07
CA LYS A 208 -7.96 -1.49 15.40
C LYS A 208 -8.79 -2.77 15.45
N GLY A 209 -9.67 -2.99 14.49
CA GLY A 209 -10.44 -4.23 14.37
C GLY A 209 -9.58 -5.49 14.25
N LEU A 210 -8.49 -5.44 13.46
CA LEU A 210 -7.51 -6.52 13.35
C LEU A 210 -6.80 -6.80 14.69
N SER A 211 -6.56 -5.77 15.48
CA SER A 211 -5.92 -5.87 16.81
C SER A 211 -6.89 -6.40 17.86
N GLU A 212 -8.17 -6.02 17.78
CA GLU A 212 -9.23 -6.51 18.66
C GLU A 212 -9.57 -7.98 18.40
N SER A 213 -9.52 -8.40 17.14
CA SER A 213 -9.70 -9.79 16.69
C SER A 213 -8.42 -10.64 16.75
N GLU A 214 -7.30 -10.04 17.16
CA GLU A 214 -5.99 -10.70 17.29
C GLU A 214 -5.52 -11.43 16.02
N LYS A 215 -5.70 -10.80 14.85
CA LYS A 215 -5.25 -11.38 13.56
C LYS A 215 -3.76 -11.73 13.62
N SER A 216 -3.45 -12.99 13.33
CA SER A 216 -2.08 -13.51 13.29
C SER A 216 -1.68 -13.94 11.88
N PHE A 217 -0.37 -13.96 11.64
CA PHE A 217 0.25 -14.40 10.40
C PHE A 217 1.16 -15.60 10.68
N SER A 218 1.21 -16.54 9.74
CA SER A 218 2.07 -17.72 9.86
C SER A 218 3.56 -17.36 9.85
N GLY A 219 4.36 -18.04 10.66
CA GLY A 219 5.81 -17.85 10.70
C GLY A 219 6.23 -16.59 11.44
N LYS A 220 7.34 -15.97 11.01
CA LYS A 220 7.94 -14.79 11.67
C LYS A 220 7.76 -13.48 10.90
N VAL A 221 6.89 -13.46 9.89
CA VAL A 221 6.71 -12.29 9.00
C VAL A 221 6.17 -11.06 9.75
N ALA A 222 5.37 -11.27 10.80
CA ALA A 222 4.80 -10.22 11.64
C ALA A 222 5.39 -10.16 13.06
N LYS A 223 6.64 -10.63 13.23
CA LYS A 223 7.38 -10.55 14.50
C LYS A 223 7.50 -9.10 15.02
N PRO A 224 7.70 -8.90 16.34
CA PRO A 224 7.98 -7.58 16.91
C PRO A 224 9.30 -6.99 16.41
N GLY A 225 9.44 -5.68 16.57
CA GLY A 225 10.68 -4.91 16.38
C GLY A 225 11.63 -5.03 17.57
N PHE A 226 12.82 -4.43 17.44
CA PHE A 226 13.91 -4.59 18.41
C PHE A 226 13.55 -4.17 19.83
N ASN A 227 12.80 -3.08 20.01
CA ASN A 227 12.40 -2.58 21.32
C ASN A 227 11.30 -3.43 21.98
N CYS A 228 10.72 -4.37 21.23
CA CYS A 228 9.69 -5.31 21.69
C CYS A 228 10.14 -6.79 21.52
N LYS A 229 11.45 -7.05 21.47
CA LYS A 229 12.02 -8.38 21.16
C LYS A 229 11.64 -9.50 22.14
N ASP A 230 11.19 -9.14 23.33
CA ASP A 230 10.69 -10.04 24.39
C ASP A 230 9.21 -10.41 24.20
N LYS A 231 8.50 -9.73 23.30
CA LYS A 231 7.11 -10.03 22.95
C LYS A 231 7.02 -11.21 21.99
N GLU A 232 5.99 -12.03 22.12
CA GLU A 232 5.74 -13.18 21.23
C GLU A 232 4.73 -12.86 20.13
N TRP A 233 4.60 -11.58 19.73
CA TRP A 233 3.63 -11.19 18.71
C TRP A 233 3.89 -11.87 17.37
N ARG A 234 2.80 -12.27 16.70
CA ARG A 234 2.77 -12.88 15.36
C ARG A 234 1.81 -12.14 14.42
N GLY A 235 1.41 -10.92 14.77
CA GLY A 235 0.39 -10.18 14.05
C GLY A 235 -0.07 -8.96 14.84
N TYR A 236 -1.35 -8.67 14.72
CA TYR A 236 -2.05 -7.62 15.44
C TYR A 236 -2.50 -8.14 16.81
N THR A 237 -2.30 -7.35 17.85
CA THR A 237 -2.76 -7.64 19.21
C THR A 237 -3.18 -6.34 19.89
N LYS A 238 -4.03 -6.44 20.92
CA LYS A 238 -4.46 -5.27 21.70
C LYS A 238 -3.27 -4.55 22.36
N ASP A 239 -2.35 -5.31 22.94
CA ASP A 239 -1.13 -4.78 23.55
C ASP A 239 -0.24 -4.05 22.54
N ARG A 240 -0.12 -4.60 21.32
CA ARG A 240 0.69 -4.00 20.25
C ARG A 240 0.05 -2.71 19.73
N TRP A 241 -1.27 -2.70 19.58
CA TRP A 241 -2.03 -1.49 19.23
C TRP A 241 -1.86 -0.39 20.28
N GLN A 242 -1.94 -0.73 21.57
CA GLN A 242 -1.71 0.24 22.65
C GLN A 242 -0.29 0.81 22.58
N LEU A 243 0.72 -0.04 22.42
CA LEU A 243 2.11 0.39 22.27
C LEU A 243 2.30 1.32 21.07
N TRP A 244 1.73 0.98 19.91
CA TRP A 244 1.77 1.86 18.74
C TRP A 244 1.10 3.20 18.99
N THR A 245 -0.02 3.22 19.72
CA THR A 245 -0.74 4.45 20.09
C THR A 245 0.13 5.36 20.95
N GLU A 246 0.78 4.78 21.96
CA GLU A 246 1.66 5.51 22.88
C GLU A 246 2.91 6.02 22.17
N ASN A 247 3.55 5.18 21.35
CA ASN A 247 4.79 5.52 20.67
C ASN A 247 4.56 6.55 19.56
N LEU A 248 3.48 6.44 18.77
CA LEU A 248 3.20 7.40 17.70
C LEU A 248 3.02 8.81 18.28
N ALA A 249 2.33 8.94 19.42
CA ALA A 249 2.17 10.22 20.11
C ALA A 249 3.50 10.84 20.57
N GLN A 250 4.53 10.03 20.81
CA GLN A 250 5.86 10.51 21.23
C GLN A 250 6.78 10.86 20.04
N THR A 251 6.42 10.44 18.82
CA THR A 251 7.25 10.72 17.63
C THR A 251 7.16 12.16 17.11
N GLU A 252 6.16 12.95 17.53
CA GLU A 252 5.94 14.31 17.03
C GLU A 252 7.18 15.22 17.17
N ASP A 253 7.89 15.13 18.30
CA ASP A 253 9.09 15.91 18.58
C ASP A 253 10.32 15.43 17.78
N MET A 254 10.29 14.21 17.27
CA MET A 254 11.38 13.63 16.49
C MET A 254 11.31 14.00 15.00
N VAL A 255 10.10 14.31 14.52
CA VAL A 255 9.84 14.73 13.13
C VAL A 255 10.35 16.16 12.91
N GLN A 256 10.91 16.45 11.75
CA GLN A 256 11.32 17.82 11.36
C GLN A 256 10.28 18.50 10.48
N ASP A 257 9.74 17.79 9.51
CA ASP A 257 8.76 18.32 8.57
C ASP A 257 7.43 18.69 9.25
N GLY A 258 7.00 19.94 9.10
CA GLY A 258 5.77 20.44 9.71
C GLY A 258 4.50 19.77 9.19
N GLY A 259 4.46 19.36 7.92
CA GLY A 259 3.35 18.62 7.34
C GLY A 259 3.22 17.22 7.93
N ILE A 260 4.36 16.56 8.17
CA ILE A 260 4.39 15.24 8.80
C ILE A 260 4.00 15.33 10.28
N LYS A 261 4.38 16.39 11.00
CA LYS A 261 3.90 16.62 12.38
C LYS A 261 2.38 16.71 12.45
N GLU A 262 1.77 17.50 11.57
CA GLU A 262 0.31 17.62 11.52
C GLU A 262 -0.37 16.30 11.11
N LEU A 263 0.28 15.52 10.25
CA LEU A 263 -0.17 14.16 9.91
C LEU A 263 -0.11 13.22 11.14
N VAL A 264 0.96 13.25 11.93
CA VAL A 264 1.07 12.47 13.18
C VAL A 264 -0.04 12.82 14.15
N LYS A 265 -0.34 14.11 14.35
CA LYS A 265 -1.45 14.54 15.23
C LYS A 265 -2.79 13.94 14.81
N LYS A 266 -3.13 14.03 13.52
CA LYS A 266 -4.37 13.45 12.96
C LYS A 266 -4.41 11.92 13.11
N ALA A 267 -3.28 11.27 12.91
CA ALA A 267 -3.17 9.82 13.11
C ALA A 267 -3.41 9.45 14.59
N VAL A 268 -2.80 10.18 15.54
CA VAL A 268 -3.02 9.96 16.98
C VAL A 268 -4.49 10.20 17.37
N GLU A 269 -5.15 11.21 16.80
CA GLU A 269 -6.59 11.42 16.98
C GLU A 269 -7.41 10.23 16.47
N THR A 270 -7.04 9.69 15.31
CA THR A 270 -7.69 8.50 14.71
C THR A 270 -7.53 7.26 15.58
N MET A 271 -6.41 7.09 16.30
CA MET A 271 -6.25 5.95 17.22
C MET A 271 -7.11 6.06 18.48
N LYS A 272 -7.52 7.29 18.85
CA LYS A 272 -8.31 7.58 20.05
C LYS A 272 -9.83 7.53 19.82
N SER A 273 -10.27 7.60 18.56
CA SER A 273 -11.67 7.36 18.17
C SER A 273 -12.05 5.89 18.22
#